data_AF-A0A0S2E2Q6-F1
#
_entry.id   AF-A0A0S2E2Q6-F1
#
_cell.length_a   1.000
_cell.length_b   1.000
_cell.length_c   1.000
_cell.angle_alpha   90.00
_cell.angle_beta   90.00
_cell.angle_gamma   90.00
#
_symmetry.space_group_name_H-M   'P 1'
#
loop_
_entity.id
_entity.type
_entity.pdbx_description
1 polymer ?
#
loop_
_entity_poly.entity_id
_entity_poly.type
_entity_poly.pdbx_seq_one_letter_code
_entity_poly.pdbx_strand_id
1 'polypeptide(L)'
;MKTSSRLLLIACLALPFVAACQKEEKKEAAAETAALPAPKTSDENAWNAYLTDVVQRNLDGVSGSTYVYVLPAPEAPTFQGDYERMLEKAQTDLSRGILEGNLVAFGSPNSAKTADLVVASFTKVEPTTMKGVKFIFIGDAADNERVKAAVAASSVNYVFVEAK
;
A
#
# COMPACT_ATOMS: atom_id res chain seq x y z
N MET A 1 -60.11 9.78 48.34
CA MET A 1 -60.87 8.58 48.76
C MET A 1 -59.92 7.39 48.78
N LYS A 2 -59.80 6.75 49.97
CA LYS A 2 -59.52 5.31 50.25
C LYS A 2 -58.30 4.65 49.56
N THR A 3 -57.14 4.46 50.21
CA THR A 3 -56.72 3.56 51.33
C THR A 3 -56.39 2.10 50.93
N SER A 4 -55.28 1.63 51.51
CA SER A 4 -54.91 0.23 51.85
C SER A 4 -53.92 -0.45 50.89
N SER A 5 -52.61 -0.54 51.22
CA SER A 5 -51.93 -1.40 52.22
C SER A 5 -51.33 -2.64 51.55
N ARG A 6 -50.00 -2.66 51.33
CA ARG A 6 -48.97 -3.31 52.17
C ARG A 6 -49.05 -4.84 52.18
N LEU A 7 -48.05 -5.49 51.58
CA LEU A 7 -47.32 -6.54 52.30
C LEU A 7 -45.85 -6.54 51.89
N LEU A 8 -45.05 -6.42 52.95
CA LEU A 8 -43.60 -6.44 53.02
C LEU A 8 -43.20 -7.90 53.25
N LEU A 9 -42.19 -8.42 52.55
CA LEU A 9 -41.31 -9.41 53.19
C LEU A 9 -39.88 -9.22 52.69
N ILE A 10 -39.03 -8.97 53.68
CA ILE A 10 -37.59 -8.78 53.64
C ILE A 10 -36.91 -10.17 53.73
N ALA A 11 -35.65 -10.20 53.27
CA ALA A 11 -34.59 -11.17 53.57
C ALA A 11 -34.40 -12.32 52.56
N CYS A 12 -33.36 -12.18 51.73
CA CYS A 12 -32.14 -12.93 51.98
C CYS A 12 -30.93 -12.21 51.39
N LEU A 13 -30.02 -11.87 52.31
CA LEU A 13 -28.73 -11.24 52.11
C LEU A 13 -27.75 -12.31 51.61
N ALA A 14 -27.20 -12.15 50.40
CA ALA A 14 -25.94 -12.78 49.99
C ALA A 14 -25.41 -12.15 48.67
N LEU A 15 -24.69 -11.05 48.81
CA LEU A 15 -23.53 -10.76 47.96
C LEU A 15 -22.31 -11.23 48.78
N PRO A 16 -21.24 -11.82 48.20
CA PRO A 16 -20.66 -11.41 46.92
C PRO A 16 -20.09 -12.57 46.07
N PHE A 17 -20.34 -12.56 44.76
CA PHE A 17 -19.32 -13.05 43.83
C PHE A 17 -19.27 -12.09 42.66
N VAL A 18 -18.28 -11.21 42.74
CA VAL A 18 -17.65 -10.55 41.61
C VAL A 18 -17.05 -11.66 40.74
N ALA A 19 -17.90 -12.35 39.98
CA ALA A 19 -17.46 -12.98 38.75
C ALA A 19 -17.36 -11.85 37.73
N ALA A 20 -16.30 -11.05 37.87
CA ALA A 20 -15.71 -10.40 36.74
C ALA A 20 -15.36 -11.51 35.74
N CYS A 21 -16.30 -11.84 34.86
CA CYS A 21 -15.93 -12.27 33.52
C CYS A 21 -15.17 -11.09 32.94
N GLN A 22 -13.87 -11.06 33.25
CA GLN A 22 -12.88 -10.63 32.30
C GLN A 22 -13.23 -11.36 31.01
N LYS A 23 -13.98 -10.65 30.17
CA LYS A 23 -13.94 -10.88 28.76
C LYS A 23 -12.51 -10.49 28.41
N GLU A 24 -11.61 -11.46 28.58
CA GLU A 24 -10.36 -11.49 27.85
C GLU A 24 -10.81 -11.34 26.40
N GLU A 25 -10.77 -10.09 25.92
CA GLU A 25 -10.48 -9.81 24.52
C GLU A 25 -9.12 -10.48 24.28
N LYS A 26 -9.19 -11.78 24.05
CA LYS A 26 -8.23 -12.50 23.24
C LYS A 26 -8.21 -11.69 21.96
N LYS A 27 -7.26 -10.78 21.90
CA LYS A 27 -6.79 -10.14 20.68
C LYS A 27 -6.43 -11.33 19.80
N GLU A 28 -7.41 -11.77 19.00
CA GLU A 28 -7.17 -12.70 17.92
C GLU A 28 -6.01 -12.05 17.17
N ALA A 29 -4.85 -12.72 17.25
CA ALA A 29 -3.73 -12.36 16.42
C ALA A 29 -4.31 -12.31 15.01
N ALA A 30 -4.35 -11.10 14.44
CA ALA A 30 -4.84 -10.89 13.10
C ALA A 30 -4.15 -11.95 12.24
N ALA A 31 -4.93 -12.90 11.72
CA ALA A 31 -4.39 -13.91 10.84
C ALA A 31 -3.66 -13.14 9.73
N GLU A 32 -2.36 -13.42 9.58
CA GLU A 32 -1.56 -12.77 8.56
C GLU A 32 -2.16 -13.17 7.20
N THR A 33 -2.93 -12.26 6.60
CA THR A 33 -3.58 -12.49 5.32
C THR A 33 -2.50 -12.86 4.32
N ALA A 34 -2.66 -14.00 3.64
CA ALA A 34 -1.72 -14.44 2.61
C ALA A 34 -1.56 -13.37 1.52
N ALA A 35 -0.34 -13.23 0.99
CA ALA A 35 -0.06 -12.30 -0.09
C ALA A 35 -0.91 -12.63 -1.32
N LEU A 36 -1.44 -11.60 -1.99
CA LEU A 36 -2.16 -11.81 -3.24
C LEU A 36 -1.17 -12.19 -4.33
N PRO A 37 -1.42 -13.25 -5.13
CA PRO A 37 -0.60 -13.55 -6.30
C PRO A 37 -0.82 -12.47 -7.38
N ALA A 38 0.19 -12.23 -8.20
CA ALA A 38 0.06 -11.33 -9.33
C ALA A 38 -1.02 -11.85 -10.30
N PRO A 39 -1.90 -10.97 -10.83
CA PRO A 39 -2.91 -11.38 -11.78
C PRO A 39 -2.27 -11.92 -13.06
N LYS A 40 -2.81 -13.03 -13.57
CA LYS A 40 -2.35 -13.65 -14.83
C LYS A 40 -2.97 -12.99 -16.07
N THR A 41 -3.89 -12.05 -15.87
CA THR A 41 -4.64 -11.34 -16.91
C THR A 41 -4.45 -9.85 -16.75
N SER A 42 -4.72 -9.09 -17.80
CA SER A 42 -4.71 -7.62 -17.80
C SER A 42 -5.91 -6.96 -17.11
N ASP A 43 -6.55 -7.65 -16.17
CA ASP A 43 -7.74 -7.13 -15.49
C ASP A 43 -7.35 -5.99 -14.53
N GLU A 44 -7.81 -4.79 -14.83
CA GLU A 44 -7.41 -3.57 -14.11
C GLU A 44 -7.75 -3.64 -12.62
N ASN A 45 -8.91 -4.19 -12.26
CA ASN A 45 -9.33 -4.27 -10.86
C ASN A 45 -8.47 -5.26 -10.07
N ALA A 46 -8.15 -6.42 -10.66
CA ALA A 46 -7.26 -7.40 -10.06
C ALA A 46 -5.85 -6.82 -9.88
N TRP A 47 -5.34 -6.08 -10.87
CA TRP A 47 -4.04 -5.42 -10.76
C TRP A 47 -4.04 -4.32 -9.70
N ASN A 48 -5.07 -3.48 -9.63
CA ASN A 48 -5.17 -2.45 -8.59
C ASN A 48 -5.24 -3.06 -7.19
N ALA A 49 -5.96 -4.17 -7.02
CA ALA A 49 -6.01 -4.89 -5.75
C ALA A 49 -4.65 -5.48 -5.36
N TYR A 50 -3.97 -6.15 -6.30
CA TYR A 50 -2.64 -6.70 -6.09
C TYR A 50 -1.61 -5.61 -5.74
N LEU A 51 -1.55 -4.52 -6.51
CA LEU A 51 -0.61 -3.42 -6.25
C LEU A 51 -0.89 -2.75 -4.90
N THR A 52 -2.17 -2.63 -4.50
CA THR A 52 -2.54 -2.11 -3.18
C THR A 52 -2.04 -3.02 -2.07
N ASP A 53 -2.24 -4.35 -2.17
CA ASP A 53 -1.73 -5.33 -1.20
C ASP A 53 -0.20 -5.25 -1.09
N VAL A 54 0.51 -5.20 -2.21
CA VAL A 54 1.97 -5.05 -2.23
C VAL A 54 2.42 -3.76 -1.54
N VAL A 55 1.81 -2.62 -1.85
CA VAL A 55 2.16 -1.34 -1.21
C VAL A 55 1.89 -1.40 0.29
N GLN A 56 0.72 -1.90 0.71
CA GLN A 56 0.35 -2.01 2.14
C GLN A 56 1.34 -2.87 2.94
N ARG A 57 1.82 -3.97 2.37
CA ARG A 57 2.82 -4.85 2.99
C ARG A 57 4.21 -4.22 3.11
N ASN A 58 4.47 -3.14 2.38
CA ASN A 58 5.77 -2.46 2.35
C ASN A 58 5.74 -1.08 3.04
N LEU A 59 4.70 -0.78 3.84
CA LEU A 59 4.57 0.47 4.58
C LEU A 59 5.47 0.57 5.83
N ASP A 60 6.25 -0.46 6.15
CA ASP A 60 7.21 -0.40 7.25
C ASP A 60 8.18 0.79 7.05
N GLY A 61 8.29 1.64 8.06
CA GLY A 61 9.11 2.86 8.00
C GLY A 61 8.55 3.98 7.13
N VAL A 62 7.36 3.82 6.53
CA VAL A 62 6.66 4.89 5.81
C VAL A 62 5.80 5.68 6.79
N SER A 63 6.10 6.96 6.96
CA SER A 63 5.35 7.89 7.82
C SER A 63 4.62 8.99 7.03
N GLY A 64 4.92 9.10 5.73
CA GLY A 64 4.38 10.10 4.84
C GLY A 64 3.39 9.53 3.81
N SER A 65 3.33 10.19 2.67
CA SER A 65 2.44 9.87 1.55
C SER A 65 2.99 8.71 0.71
N THR A 66 2.07 7.99 0.08
CA THR A 66 2.35 6.98 -0.95
C THR A 66 2.05 7.54 -2.34
N TYR A 67 3.04 7.49 -3.23
CA TYR A 67 2.93 7.89 -4.63
C TYR A 67 2.94 6.63 -5.48
N VAL A 68 1.79 6.24 -6.04
CA VAL A 68 1.66 5.01 -6.83
C VAL A 68 1.39 5.37 -8.29
N TYR A 69 2.20 4.85 -9.19
CA TYR A 69 2.09 5.06 -10.63
C TYR A 69 1.79 3.73 -11.32
N VAL A 70 0.62 3.65 -11.95
CA VAL A 70 0.09 2.42 -12.55
C VAL A 70 -0.24 2.68 -14.00
N LEU A 71 0.22 1.80 -14.88
CA LEU A 71 -0.17 1.81 -16.29
C LEU A 71 -1.30 0.81 -16.54
N PRO A 72 -2.21 1.10 -17.48
CA PRO A 72 -3.08 0.05 -18.01
C PRO A 72 -2.26 -0.91 -18.87
N ALA A 73 -2.89 -2.00 -19.30
CA ALA A 73 -2.25 -2.92 -20.22
C ALA A 73 -2.01 -2.28 -21.60
N PRO A 74 -0.91 -2.64 -22.29
CA PRO A 74 -0.51 -2.00 -23.56
C PRO A 74 -1.50 -2.17 -24.70
N GLU A 75 -2.38 -3.17 -24.63
CA GLU A 75 -3.48 -3.41 -25.56
C GLU A 75 -4.69 -2.48 -25.36
N ALA A 76 -4.73 -1.70 -24.27
CA ALA A 76 -5.80 -0.74 -24.04
C ALA A 76 -5.78 0.36 -25.12
N PRO A 77 -6.94 0.74 -25.72
CA PRO A 77 -6.99 1.75 -26.77
C PRO A 77 -6.42 3.12 -26.37
N THR A 78 -6.46 3.44 -25.07
CA THR A 78 -6.00 4.70 -24.49
C THR A 78 -4.55 4.66 -24.00
N PHE A 79 -3.87 3.51 -24.12
CA PHE A 79 -2.58 3.27 -23.45
C PHE A 79 -1.56 4.39 -23.68
N GLN A 80 -1.40 4.87 -24.91
CA GLN A 80 -0.42 5.93 -25.21
C GLN A 80 -0.73 7.22 -24.43
N GLY A 81 -1.98 7.65 -24.42
CA GLY A 81 -2.39 8.84 -23.68
C GLY A 81 -2.29 8.62 -22.16
N ASP A 82 -2.57 7.41 -21.68
CA ASP A 82 -2.45 7.07 -20.27
C ASP A 82 -0.98 7.06 -19.82
N TYR A 83 -0.09 6.53 -20.66
CA TYR A 83 1.35 6.55 -20.46
C TYR A 83 1.89 7.98 -20.38
N GLU A 84 1.54 8.84 -21.34
CA GLU A 84 2.00 10.23 -21.37
C GLU A 84 1.56 11.01 -20.13
N ARG A 85 0.29 10.87 -19.72
CA ARG A 85 -0.23 11.52 -18.51
C ARG A 85 0.45 10.99 -17.25
N MET A 86 0.69 9.68 -17.18
CA MET A 86 1.37 9.08 -16.04
C MET A 86 2.83 9.53 -15.95
N LEU A 87 3.52 9.62 -17.09
CA LEU A 87 4.88 10.14 -17.18
C LEU A 87 4.95 11.61 -16.75
N GLU A 88 4.05 12.46 -17.25
CA GLU A 88 3.99 13.87 -16.85
C GLU A 88 3.74 14.02 -15.34
N LYS A 89 2.81 13.23 -14.79
CA LYS A 89 2.54 13.21 -13.36
C LYS A 89 3.77 12.78 -12.57
N ALA A 90 4.39 11.66 -12.94
CA ALA A 90 5.59 11.14 -12.26
C ALA A 90 6.74 12.15 -12.31
N GLN A 91 7.02 12.73 -13.47
CA GLN A 91 8.06 13.77 -13.60
C GLN A 91 7.75 15.00 -12.75
N THR A 92 6.49 15.44 -12.73
CA THR A 92 6.07 16.60 -11.93
C THR A 92 6.28 16.35 -10.44
N ASP A 93 5.81 15.21 -9.94
CA ASP A 93 5.94 14.83 -8.53
C ASP A 93 7.42 14.66 -8.14
N LEU A 94 8.20 13.93 -8.95
CA LEU A 94 9.62 13.67 -8.68
C LEU A 94 10.48 14.92 -8.77
N SER A 95 10.19 15.84 -9.71
CA SER A 95 10.91 17.12 -9.85
C SER A 95 10.77 18.05 -8.64
N ARG A 96 9.67 17.89 -7.88
CA ARG A 96 9.44 18.66 -6.64
C ARG A 96 10.26 18.14 -5.46
N GLY A 97 10.91 16.99 -5.61
CA GLY A 97 11.62 16.28 -4.55
C GLY A 97 10.64 15.59 -3.61
N ILE A 98 10.55 14.27 -3.71
CA ILE A 98 9.79 13.47 -2.74
C ILE A 98 10.66 13.29 -1.50
N LEU A 99 10.10 13.63 -0.33
CA LEU A 99 10.83 13.68 0.94
C LEU A 99 10.96 12.31 1.60
N GLU A 100 11.93 12.18 2.50
CA GLU A 100 12.11 11.02 3.38
C GLU A 100 10.81 10.57 4.06
N GLY A 101 10.66 9.26 4.27
CA GLY A 101 9.49 8.68 4.92
C GLY A 101 8.26 8.55 4.01
N ASN A 102 8.33 9.05 2.78
CA ASN A 102 7.36 8.75 1.73
C ASN A 102 7.70 7.45 0.99
N LEU A 103 6.70 6.90 0.32
CA LEU A 103 6.84 5.72 -0.54
C LEU A 103 6.50 6.08 -1.98
N VAL A 104 7.27 5.56 -2.92
CA VAL A 104 7.04 5.66 -4.36
C VAL A 104 6.95 4.24 -4.91
N ALA A 105 5.87 3.90 -5.61
CA ALA A 105 5.67 2.59 -6.22
C ALA A 105 5.32 2.70 -7.69
N PHE A 106 5.91 1.82 -8.51
CA PHE A 106 5.61 1.66 -9.92
C PHE A 106 5.23 0.20 -10.18
N GLY A 107 4.12 -0.03 -10.87
CA GLY A 107 3.66 -1.38 -11.22
C GLY A 107 2.57 -1.36 -12.28
N SER A 108 2.44 -2.44 -13.05
CA SER A 108 1.37 -2.58 -14.06
C SER A 108 1.29 -4.02 -14.58
N PRO A 109 0.28 -4.37 -15.40
CA PRO A 109 0.22 -5.64 -16.12
C PRO A 109 1.41 -5.91 -17.05
N ASN A 110 2.17 -4.87 -17.44
CA ASN A 110 3.32 -5.00 -18.31
C ASN A 110 4.56 -4.39 -17.66
N SER A 111 5.41 -5.25 -17.10
CA SER A 111 6.66 -4.86 -16.43
C SER A 111 7.55 -3.99 -17.31
N ALA A 112 7.71 -4.36 -18.59
CA ALA A 112 8.59 -3.65 -19.49
C ALA A 112 8.15 -2.17 -19.67
N LYS A 113 6.85 -1.93 -19.84
CA LYS A 113 6.30 -0.57 -19.94
C LYS A 113 6.39 0.22 -18.63
N THR A 114 6.21 -0.45 -17.48
CA THR A 114 6.43 0.19 -16.17
C THR A 114 7.87 0.64 -16.02
N ALA A 115 8.83 -0.19 -16.41
CA ALA A 115 10.24 0.15 -16.28
C ALA A 115 10.68 1.23 -17.29
N ASP A 116 10.07 1.30 -18.49
CA ASP A 116 10.24 2.43 -19.41
C ASP A 116 9.76 3.74 -18.77
N LEU A 117 8.60 3.70 -18.10
CA LEU A 117 8.06 4.83 -17.36
C LEU A 117 9.01 5.27 -16.24
N VAL A 118 9.58 4.34 -15.46
CA VAL A 118 10.55 4.69 -14.40
C VAL A 118 11.78 5.38 -14.99
N VAL A 119 12.41 4.76 -16.00
CA VAL A 119 13.60 5.32 -16.65
C VAL A 119 13.33 6.75 -17.15
N ALA A 120 12.20 6.95 -17.83
CA ALA A 120 11.81 8.25 -18.36
C ALA A 120 11.49 9.27 -17.24
N SER A 121 10.89 8.83 -16.13
CA SER A 121 10.51 9.69 -15.00
C SER A 121 11.72 10.21 -14.24
N PHE A 122 12.79 9.42 -14.15
CA PHE A 122 14.01 9.79 -13.40
C PHE A 122 15.01 10.63 -14.20
N THR A 123 14.77 10.88 -15.49
CA THR A 123 15.66 11.71 -16.34
C THR A 123 15.89 13.14 -15.83
N LYS A 124 14.95 13.67 -15.03
CA LYS A 124 15.00 15.03 -14.47
C LYS A 124 15.16 15.06 -12.95
N VAL A 125 15.46 13.92 -12.33
CA VAL A 125 15.62 13.82 -10.88
C VAL A 125 17.06 14.15 -10.53
N GLU A 126 17.24 15.19 -9.73
CA GLU A 126 18.56 15.59 -9.26
C GLU A 126 19.15 14.52 -8.32
N PRO A 127 20.47 14.26 -8.39
CA PRO A 127 21.11 13.28 -7.53
C PRO A 127 20.87 13.53 -6.04
N THR A 128 20.69 12.46 -5.29
CA THR A 128 20.62 12.44 -3.82
C THR A 128 19.45 13.18 -3.19
N THR A 129 18.45 13.59 -3.99
CA THR A 129 17.25 14.32 -3.53
C THR A 129 16.19 13.46 -2.86
N MET A 130 16.28 12.13 -2.98
CA MET A 130 15.26 11.19 -2.50
C MET A 130 15.80 10.25 -1.40
N LYS A 131 16.78 10.72 -0.62
CA LYS A 131 17.29 9.96 0.54
C LYS A 131 16.15 9.61 1.48
N GLY A 132 16.10 8.36 1.92
CA GLY A 132 15.09 7.88 2.86
C GLY A 132 13.68 7.70 2.25
N VAL A 133 13.51 7.92 0.94
CA VAL A 133 12.28 7.55 0.23
C VAL A 133 12.32 6.05 -0.04
N LYS A 134 11.26 5.33 0.33
CA LYS A 134 11.10 3.93 -0.06
C LYS A 134 10.63 3.86 -1.50
N PHE A 135 11.41 3.24 -2.38
CA PHE A 135 11.05 3.08 -3.79
C PHE A 135 10.78 1.60 -4.09
N ILE A 136 9.61 1.30 -4.65
CA ILE A 136 9.19 -0.06 -4.97
C ILE A 136 8.98 -0.19 -6.47
N PHE A 137 9.72 -1.10 -7.08
CA PHE A 137 9.42 -1.58 -8.44
C PHE A 137 8.71 -2.92 -8.35
N ILE A 138 7.51 -2.99 -8.92
CA ILE A 138 6.67 -4.20 -8.96
C ILE A 138 6.60 -4.67 -10.42
N GLY A 139 7.26 -5.79 -10.72
CA GLY A 139 7.38 -6.26 -12.10
C GLY A 139 8.22 -7.53 -12.24
N ASP A 140 8.73 -7.76 -13.44
CA ASP A 140 9.50 -8.95 -13.78
C ASP A 140 10.98 -8.77 -13.41
N ALA A 141 11.63 -9.88 -13.02
CA ALA A 141 13.05 -9.87 -12.68
C ALA A 141 13.95 -9.40 -13.83
N ALA A 142 13.50 -9.56 -15.08
CA ALA A 142 14.21 -9.11 -16.28
C ALA A 142 14.37 -7.58 -16.35
N ASP A 143 13.47 -6.82 -15.74
CA ASP A 143 13.48 -5.35 -15.75
C ASP A 143 14.13 -4.73 -14.51
N ASN A 144 14.38 -5.52 -13.46
CA ASN A 144 14.86 -5.04 -12.17
C ASN A 144 16.17 -4.24 -12.28
N GLU A 145 17.19 -4.79 -12.96
CA GLU A 145 18.51 -4.15 -13.01
C GLU A 145 18.49 -2.80 -13.73
N ARG A 146 17.71 -2.67 -14.81
CA ARG A 146 17.59 -1.38 -15.52
C ARG A 146 16.86 -0.32 -14.70
N VAL A 147 15.85 -0.72 -13.93
CA VAL A 147 15.13 0.19 -13.03
C VAL A 147 16.02 0.62 -11.87
N LYS A 148 16.69 -0.33 -11.22
CA LYS A 148 17.63 -0.05 -10.14
C LYS A 148 18.73 0.92 -10.57
N ALA A 149 19.28 0.74 -11.77
CA ALA A 149 20.27 1.65 -12.34
C ALA A 149 19.71 3.06 -12.57
N ALA A 150 18.48 3.18 -13.09
CA ALA A 150 17.85 4.47 -13.36
C ALA A 150 17.62 5.32 -12.10
N VAL A 151 17.28 4.68 -10.98
CA VAL A 151 16.98 5.38 -9.73
C VAL A 151 18.20 5.56 -8.81
N ALA A 152 19.31 4.89 -9.07
CA ALA A 152 20.47 4.83 -8.16
C ALA A 152 21.00 6.22 -7.75
N ALA A 153 21.08 7.17 -8.69
CA ALA A 153 21.58 8.51 -8.43
C ALA A 153 20.72 9.29 -7.42
N SER A 154 19.42 9.00 -7.33
CA SER A 154 18.47 9.71 -6.44
C SER A 154 18.63 9.33 -4.96
N SER A 155 19.35 8.25 -4.65
CA SER A 155 19.56 7.71 -3.29
C SER A 155 18.29 7.19 -2.57
N VAL A 156 17.33 6.66 -3.33
CA VAL A 156 16.16 5.96 -2.78
C VAL A 156 16.56 4.65 -2.07
N ASN A 157 15.72 4.24 -1.11
CA ASN A 157 15.73 2.89 -0.54
C ASN A 157 14.98 1.95 -1.50
N TYR A 158 15.71 1.35 -2.42
CA TYR A 158 15.16 0.50 -3.48
C TYR A 158 14.69 -0.86 -2.98
N VAL A 159 13.46 -1.24 -3.36
CA VAL A 159 12.83 -2.53 -3.11
C VAL A 159 12.31 -3.06 -4.45
N PHE A 160 12.64 -4.31 -4.74
CA PHE A 160 12.09 -5.03 -5.88
C PHE A 160 11.07 -6.06 -5.39
N VAL A 161 9.89 -6.06 -6.00
CA VAL A 161 8.85 -7.07 -5.80
C VAL A 161 8.58 -7.73 -7.14
N GLU A 162 8.86 -9.03 -7.21
CA GLU A 162 8.61 -9.79 -8.43
C GLU A 162 7.10 -10.09 -8.57
N ALA A 163 6.51 -9.76 -9.71
CA ALA A 163 5.11 -10.06 -10.00
C ALA A 163 4.94 -11.55 -10.39
N LYS A 164 4.55 -12.38 -9.43
CA LYS A 164 4.40 -13.84 -9.57
C LYS A 164 3.03 -14.37 -9.13
#